data_AF-A0AA85KQS6-F1
#
_entry.id   AF-A0AA85KQS6-F1
#
_cell.length_a   1.000
_cell.length_b   1.000
_cell.length_c   1.000
_cell.angle_alpha   90.00
_cell.angle_beta   90.00
_cell.angle_gamma   90.00
#
_symmetry.space_group_name_H-M   'P 1'
#
loop_
_entity.id
_entity.type
_entity.pdbx_description
1 polymer ?
#
loop_
_entity_poly.entity_id
_entity_poly.type
_entity_poly.pdbx_seq_one_letter_code
_entity_poly.pdbx_strand_id
1 'polypeptide(L)'
;MPKLEKQMQGVLGEFMPYKRRYVDDTLIIGNISKSIENYITLFKHIHPNIRVTSELESNNKLGFLDITMSRRDDGTIQRSMFRKQTWSGQYLHQFCSHPV
;
A
#
# COMPACT_ATOMS: atom_id res chain seq x y z
N MET A 1 6.49 -12.12 -0.85
CA MET A 1 7.11 -12.86 0.27
C MET A 1 6.03 -13.41 1.20
N PRO A 2 5.30 -14.47 0.81
CA PRO A 2 4.16 -14.98 1.58
C PRO A 2 4.54 -15.55 2.95
N LYS A 3 5.73 -16.15 3.06
CA LYS A 3 6.24 -16.73 4.32
C LYS A 3 6.42 -15.68 5.42
N LEU A 4 6.94 -14.51 5.06
CA LEU A 4 7.17 -13.40 5.97
C LEU A 4 5.85 -12.84 6.53
N GLU A 5 4.87 -12.64 5.66
CA GLU A 5 3.56 -12.12 6.08
C GLU A 5 2.84 -13.07 7.04
N LYS A 6 3.01 -14.39 6.83
CA LYS A 6 2.46 -15.42 7.72
C LYS A 6 3.09 -15.38 9.12
N GLN A 7 4.37 -15.04 9.23
CA GLN A 7 5.06 -14.93 10.52
C GLN A 7 4.63 -13.70 11.32
N MET A 8 4.14 -12.65 10.66
CA MET A 8 3.72 -11.41 11.30
C MET A 8 2.19 -11.29 11.47
N GLN A 9 1.43 -12.22 10.89
CA GLN A 9 -0.04 -12.17 10.81
C GLN A 9 -0.73 -12.16 12.19
N GLY A 10 -0.20 -12.90 13.16
CA GLY A 10 -0.77 -12.99 14.51
C GLY A 10 -0.64 -11.71 15.35
N VAL A 11 0.36 -10.87 15.08
CA VAL A 11 0.60 -9.61 15.82
C VAL A 11 -0.10 -8.43 15.16
N LEU A 12 -0.36 -8.52 13.85
CA LEU A 12 -0.85 -7.39 13.04
C LEU A 12 -2.32 -7.47 12.70
N GLY A 13 -2.91 -8.66 12.72
CA GLY A 13 -4.31 -8.88 12.37
C GLY A 13 -5.29 -8.05 13.21
N GLU A 14 -4.96 -7.75 14.47
CA GLU A 14 -5.80 -6.91 15.34
C GLU A 14 -5.67 -5.41 15.05
N PHE A 15 -4.51 -4.94 14.61
CA PHE A 15 -4.24 -3.50 14.48
C PHE A 15 -4.35 -2.97 13.03
N MET A 16 -4.33 -3.87 12.05
CA MET A 16 -4.30 -3.55 10.62
C MET A 16 -5.46 -4.24 9.90
N PRO A 17 -6.69 -3.70 9.99
CA PRO A 17 -7.88 -4.33 9.43
C PRO A 17 -7.81 -4.49 7.92
N TYR A 18 -7.00 -3.68 7.22
CA TYR A 18 -6.84 -3.79 5.79
C TYR A 18 -5.38 -3.64 5.35
N LYS A 19 -4.93 -4.60 4.54
CA LYS A 19 -3.60 -4.64 3.94
C LYS A 19 -3.68 -5.07 2.48
N ARG A 20 -2.94 -4.39 1.61
CA ARG A 20 -2.72 -4.78 0.20
C ARG A 20 -1.23 -4.71 -0.11
N ARG A 21 -0.78 -5.55 -1.04
CA ARG A 21 0.61 -5.60 -1.47
C ARG A 21 0.67 -5.61 -2.99
N TYR A 22 1.60 -4.85 -3.54
CA TYR A 22 2.00 -4.89 -4.94
C TYR A 22 3.50 -5.06 -5.03
N VAL A 23 3.98 -6.23 -5.48
CA VAL A 23 5.40 -6.61 -5.50
C VAL A 23 6.08 -6.35 -4.15
N ASP A 24 6.82 -5.27 -3.98
CA ASP A 24 7.55 -4.84 -2.78
C ASP A 24 6.79 -3.79 -1.95
N ASP A 25 5.88 -3.03 -2.56
CA ASP A 25 5.07 -2.01 -1.89
C ASP A 25 3.89 -2.63 -1.12
N THR A 26 3.65 -2.11 0.09
CA THR A 26 2.55 -2.55 0.96
C THR A 26 1.74 -1.35 1.44
N LEU A 27 0.44 -1.37 1.17
CA LEU A 27 -0.55 -0.44 1.71
C LEU A 27 -1.19 -1.04 2.95
N ILE A 28 -1.30 -0.23 4.00
CA ILE A 28 -1.93 -0.61 5.27
C ILE A 28 -2.92 0.49 5.64
N ILE A 29 -4.15 0.10 5.98
CA ILE A 29 -5.19 0.99 6.50
C ILE A 29 -5.59 0.46 7.88
N GLY A 30 -5.48 1.30 8.91
CA GLY A 30 -5.72 0.93 10.29
C GLY A 30 -5.56 2.10 11.25
N ASN A 31 -5.74 1.82 12.54
CA ASN A 31 -5.63 2.84 13.59
C ASN A 31 -4.18 3.04 14.03
N ILE A 32 -3.75 4.31 14.00
CA ILE A 32 -2.60 4.90 14.71
C ILE A 32 -1.17 4.51 14.25
N SER A 33 -0.32 5.53 14.23
CA SER A 33 1.13 5.53 14.00
C SER A 33 1.95 4.57 14.86
N LYS A 34 1.54 4.37 16.12
CA LYS A 34 2.21 3.46 17.06
C LYS A 34 2.22 2.00 16.58
N SER A 35 1.20 1.61 15.79
CA SER A 35 1.14 0.28 15.19
C SER A 35 2.16 0.12 14.05
N ILE A 36 2.40 1.18 13.27
CA ILE A 36 3.34 1.11 12.14
C ILE A 36 4.81 1.05 12.60
N GLU A 37 5.17 1.77 13.67
CA GLU A 37 6.53 1.75 14.21
C GLU A 37 6.87 0.38 14.80
N ASN A 38 5.92 -0.21 15.52
CA ASN A 38 6.03 -1.58 16.03
C ASN A 38 6.15 -2.59 14.87
N TYR A 39 5.36 -2.41 13.81
CA TYR A 39 5.45 -3.25 12.61
C TYR A 39 6.82 -3.17 11.96
N ILE A 40 7.35 -1.97 11.74
CA ILE A 40 8.67 -1.76 11.12
C ILE A 40 9.77 -2.35 12.01
N THR A 41 9.66 -2.17 13.32
CA THR A 41 10.63 -2.71 14.29
C THR A 41 10.64 -4.23 14.29
N LEU A 42 9.47 -4.85 14.35
CA LEU A 42 9.32 -6.31 14.26
C LEU A 42 9.83 -6.83 12.91
N PHE A 43 9.51 -6.13 11.82
CA PHE A 43 9.98 -6.50 10.49
C PHE A 43 11.50 -6.48 10.41
N LYS A 44 12.13 -5.40 10.89
CA LYS A 44 13.60 -5.28 10.96
C LYS A 44 14.22 -6.37 11.82
N HIS A 45 13.56 -6.80 12.89
CA HIS A 45 14.05 -7.90 13.73
C HIS A 45 14.01 -9.25 13.01
N ILE A 46 12.92 -9.56 12.31
CA ILE A 46 12.78 -10.82 11.57
C ILE A 46 13.70 -10.84 10.33
N HIS A 47 13.91 -9.68 9.71
CA HIS A 47 14.73 -9.52 8.51
C HIS A 47 15.72 -8.36 8.62
N PRO A 48 16.83 -8.55 9.37
CA PRO A 48 17.82 -7.49 9.61
C PRO A 48 18.50 -6.98 8.32
N ASN A 49 18.52 -7.80 7.28
CA ASN A 49 19.12 -7.46 5.99
C ASN A 49 18.18 -6.68 5.06
N ILE A 50 16.90 -6.54 5.40
CA ILE A 50 15.92 -5.81 4.60
C ILE A 50 15.64 -4.47 5.26
N ARG A 51 15.89 -3.38 4.53
CA ARG A 51 15.54 -2.03 4.98
C ARG A 51 14.11 -1.74 4.54
N VAL A 52 13.25 -1.44 5.51
CA VAL A 52 11.88 -1.00 5.27
C VAL A 52 11.76 0.49 5.56
N THR A 53 11.11 1.20 4.65
CA THR A 53 10.65 2.58 4.81
C THR A 53 9.14 2.59 4.89
N SER A 54 8.58 3.63 5.52
CA SER A 54 7.14 3.83 5.62
C SER A 54 6.81 5.27 5.32
N GLU A 55 5.73 5.49 4.57
CA GLU A 55 5.11 6.79 4.40
C GLU A 55 3.80 6.80 5.17
N LEU A 56 3.57 7.87 5.94
CA LEU A 56 2.31 8.09 6.65
C LEU A 56 1.44 9.04 5.85
N GLU A 57 0.13 8.85 5.98
CA GLU A 57 -0.84 9.79 5.43
C GLU A 57 -0.57 11.21 5.93
N SER A 58 -0.55 12.16 4.99
CA SER A 58 -0.37 13.59 5.27
C SER A 58 -1.44 14.39 4.53
N ASN A 59 -2.08 15.34 5.22
CA ASN A 59 -3.21 16.12 4.68
C ASN A 59 -4.31 15.25 4.06
N ASN A 60 -4.67 14.15 4.74
CA ASN A 60 -5.64 13.14 4.28
C ASN A 60 -5.27 12.49 2.94
N LYS A 61 -3.99 12.50 2.55
CA LYS A 61 -3.49 11.93 1.29
C LYS A 61 -2.32 10.99 1.54
N LEU A 62 -2.24 9.96 0.72
CA LEU A 62 -1.13 9.00 0.70
C LEU A 62 -0.87 8.56 -0.74
N GLY A 63 0.39 8.54 -1.15
CA GLY A 63 0.81 7.92 -2.41
C GLY A 63 0.81 6.40 -2.29
N PHE A 64 0.28 5.70 -3.29
CA PHE A 64 0.46 4.26 -3.44
C PHE A 64 0.53 3.90 -4.93
N LEU A 65 1.72 3.49 -5.38
CA LEU A 65 2.03 3.32 -6.82
C LEU A 65 1.76 4.63 -7.58
N ASP A 66 1.17 4.55 -8.78
CA ASP A 66 0.77 5.72 -9.59
C ASP A 66 -0.57 6.36 -9.15
N ILE A 67 -1.04 6.04 -7.94
CA ILE A 67 -2.33 6.48 -7.42
C ILE A 67 -2.12 7.33 -6.16
N THR A 68 -2.71 8.52 -6.15
CA THR A 68 -2.91 9.27 -4.91
C THR A 68 -4.22 8.80 -4.27
N MET A 69 -4.14 8.28 -3.06
CA MET A 69 -5.29 7.95 -2.23
C MET A 69 -5.61 9.15 -1.35
N SER A 70 -6.89 9.51 -1.22
CA SER A 70 -7.35 10.60 -0.36
C SER A 70 -8.48 10.12 0.54
N ARG A 71 -8.35 10.30 1.86
CA ARG A 71 -9.43 10.03 2.81
C ARG A 71 -10.43 11.19 2.78
N ARG A 72 -11.71 10.87 2.61
CA ARG A 72 -12.82 11.82 2.70
C ARG A 72 -13.31 11.93 4.14
N ASP A 73 -14.08 12.99 4.43
CA ASP A 73 -14.62 13.26 5.76
C ASP A 73 -15.59 12.17 6.24
N ASP A 74 -16.24 11.46 5.32
CA ASP A 74 -17.10 10.30 5.59
C ASP A 74 -16.32 8.99 5.87
N GLY A 75 -14.98 9.05 5.89
CA GLY A 75 -14.10 7.90 6.09
C GLY A 75 -13.88 7.04 4.84
N THR A 76 -14.51 7.34 3.72
CA THR A 76 -14.28 6.63 2.46
C THR A 76 -12.97 7.07 1.80
N ILE A 77 -12.42 6.22 0.94
CA ILE A 77 -11.18 6.50 0.23
C ILE A 77 -11.47 6.82 -1.24
N GLN A 78 -11.08 8.02 -1.65
CA GLN A 78 -11.00 8.44 -3.04
C GLN A 78 -9.64 8.07 -3.64
N ARG A 79 -9.62 7.70 -4.92
CA ARG A 79 -8.39 7.42 -5.67
C ARG A 79 -8.30 8.38 -6.85
N SER A 80 -7.15 8.99 -7.06
CA SER A 80 -6.86 9.82 -8.22
C SER A 80 -5.56 9.38 -8.87
N MET A 81 -5.58 9.21 -10.19
CA MET A 81 -4.37 8.96 -10.99
C MET A 81 -3.98 10.26 -11.68
N PHE A 82 -2.68 10.57 -11.65
CA PHE A 82 -2.15 11.67 -12.44
C PHE A 82 -2.18 11.31 -13.93
N ARG A 83 -2.75 12.19 -14.75
CA ARG A 83 -2.80 12.03 -16.21
C ARG A 83 -2.14 13.25 -16.84
N LYS A 84 -1.16 13.02 -17.72
CA LYS A 84 -0.54 14.09 -18.52
C LYS A 84 -1.60 14.72 -19.43
N GLN A 85 -1.44 16.00 -19.79
CA GLN A 85 -2.37 16.70 -20.69
C GLN A 85 -2.53 16.01 -22.06
N THR A 86 -1.49 15.32 -22.53
CA THR A 86 -1.49 14.55 -23.78
C THR A 86 -2.12 13.15 -23.66
N TRP A 87 -2.68 12.80 -22.49
CA TRP A 87 -3.30 11.50 -22.29
C TRP A 87 -4.57 11.37 -23.14
N SER A 88 -4.54 10.46 -24.11
CA SER A 88 -5.62 10.25 -25.11
C SER A 88 -6.77 9.37 -24.61
N GLY A 89 -6.70 8.85 -23.38
CA GLY A 89 -7.70 7.92 -22.86
C GLY A 89 -7.73 6.55 -23.53
N GLN A 90 -6.75 6.25 -24.39
CA GLN A 90 -6.69 4.97 -25.09
C GLN A 90 -6.11 3.92 -24.15
N TYR A 91 -6.89 2.87 -23.95
CA TYR A 91 -6.48 1.67 -23.21
C TYR A 91 -6.25 0.53 -24.19
N LEU A 92 -5.38 -0.41 -23.82
CA LEU A 92 -5.22 -1.63 -24.59
C LEU A 92 -6.57 -2.37 -24.58
N HIS A 93 -7.08 -2.73 -25.75
CA HIS A 93 -8.27 -3.55 -25.86
C HIS A 93 -7.99 -4.90 -25.19
N GLN A 94 -8.94 -5.44 -24.42
CA GLN A 94 -8.76 -6.67 -23.64
C GLN A 94 -8.32 -7.88 -24.50
N PHE A 95 -8.67 -7.88 -25.78
CA PHE A 95 -8.32 -8.93 -26.75
C PHE A 95 -7.01 -8.67 -27.53
N CYS A 96 -6.34 -7.54 -27.32
CA CYS A 96 -4.97 -7.34 -27.78
C CYS A 96 -4.02 -8.09 -26.84
N SER A 97 -4.03 -9.41 -26.95
CA SER A 97 -3.13 -10.28 -26.20
C SER A 97 -1.69 -10.02 -26.65
N HIS A 98 -0.81 -9.68 -25.69
CA HIS A 98 0.61 -9.97 -25.80
C HIS A 98 0.75 -11.51 -25.82
N PRO A 99 1.52 -12.12 -26.73
CA PRO A 99 1.80 -13.54 -26.62
C PRO A 99 2.51 -13.79 -25.28
N VAL A 100 2.02 -14.79 -24.55
CA VAL A 100 2.70 -15.33 -23.37
C VAL A 100 3.98 -16.06 -23.76
#